data_AF-A0A820NZ45-F1
#
_entry.id   AF-A0A820NZ45-F1
#
_cell.length_a   1.000
_cell.length_b   1.000
_cell.length_c   1.000
_cell.angle_alpha   90.00
_cell.angle_beta   90.00
_cell.angle_gamma   90.00
#
_symmetry.space_group_name_H-M   'P 1'
#
loop_
_entity.id
_entity.type
_entity.pdbx_description
1 polymer ?
#
loop_
_entity_poly.entity_id
_entity_poly.type
_entity_poly.pdbx_seq_one_letter_code
_entity_poly.pdbx_strand_id
1 'polypeptide(L)'
;SSPYSVIIEDFNQDNFFDIVVANYGNNNIGIFLGQKNITFQNMTTFSTGRSRPFYLNCGDFNNDTKLDIVAINYGTNSISIYFGFGNGTFSNEINYFLGYDSIPSSLFIADFNNDKFLDLAITNYGTNNIAILYGNASGLFSTPIIYSTNYGSQPSSITAADLDDDNI
;
A
#
# COMPACT_ATOMS: atom_id res chain seq x y z
N SER A 1 20.31 4.19 0.10
CA SER A 1 18.95 3.93 -0.37
C SER A 1 19.00 3.05 -1.60
N SER A 2 18.15 2.03 -1.62
CA SER A 2 17.78 1.32 -2.85
C SER A 2 16.30 1.62 -3.04
N PRO A 3 15.92 2.73 -3.70
CA PRO A 3 14.52 3.06 -3.89
C PRO A 3 13.90 2.12 -4.93
N TYR A 4 12.68 1.64 -4.68
CA TYR A 4 11.98 0.69 -5.58
C TYR A 4 10.65 1.22 -6.11
N SER A 5 9.95 2.04 -5.32
CA SER A 5 8.63 2.56 -5.66
C SER A 5 8.51 4.02 -5.23
N VAL A 6 7.73 4.77 -5.99
CA VAL A 6 7.36 6.15 -5.68
C VAL A 6 5.86 6.35 -5.85
N ILE A 7 5.26 7.19 -5.01
CA ILE A 7 3.90 7.74 -5.16
C ILE A 7 4.03 9.26 -5.22
N ILE A 8 3.19 9.89 -6.04
CA ILE A 8 3.13 11.34 -6.19
C ILE A 8 1.69 11.78 -5.96
N GLU A 9 1.43 12.38 -4.79
CA GLU A 9 0.11 12.90 -4.38
C GLU A 9 0.31 14.04 -3.35
N ASP A 10 -0.75 14.76 -2.99
CA ASP A 10 -0.74 15.79 -1.95
C ASP A 10 -1.00 15.17 -0.56
N PHE A 11 0.06 14.79 0.17
CA PHE A 11 -0.02 14.12 1.47
C PHE A 11 -0.13 15.09 2.66
N ASN A 12 0.06 16.39 2.42
CA ASN A 12 -0.04 17.43 3.46
C ASN A 12 -1.19 18.44 3.21
N GLN A 13 -2.01 18.21 2.18
CA GLN A 13 -3.18 19.00 1.80
C GLN A 13 -2.86 20.47 1.50
N ASP A 14 -1.67 20.76 0.99
CA ASP A 14 -1.24 22.12 0.63
C ASP A 14 -1.47 22.47 -0.85
N ASN A 15 -2.03 21.55 -1.63
CA ASN A 15 -2.26 21.58 -3.07
C ASN A 15 -0.97 21.52 -3.92
N PHE A 16 0.14 21.05 -3.37
CA PHE A 16 1.35 20.71 -4.11
C PHE A 16 1.62 19.21 -4.04
N PHE A 17 2.14 18.65 -5.14
CA PHE A 17 2.49 17.24 -5.16
C PHE A 17 3.71 16.97 -4.28
N ASP A 18 3.56 16.01 -3.37
CA ASP A 18 4.63 15.42 -2.59
C ASP A 18 5.15 14.16 -3.28
N ILE A 19 6.35 13.69 -2.91
CA ILE A 19 6.90 12.43 -3.38
C ILE A 19 7.16 11.52 -2.18
N VAL A 20 6.47 10.38 -2.16
CA VAL A 20 6.72 9.31 -1.19
C VAL A 20 7.53 8.20 -1.86
N VAL A 21 8.56 7.68 -1.18
CA VAL A 21 9.53 6.73 -1.73
C VAL A 21 9.68 5.52 -0.79
N ALA A 22 9.56 4.31 -1.33
CA ALA A 22 9.97 3.09 -0.62
C ALA A 22 11.47 2.86 -0.77
N ASN A 23 12.21 3.00 0.33
CA ASN A 23 13.64 2.76 0.38
C ASN A 23 13.91 1.34 0.89
N TYR A 24 13.73 0.35 0.00
CA TYR A 24 13.97 -1.08 0.25
C TYR A 24 15.25 -1.35 1.06
N GLY A 25 16.38 -0.81 0.60
CA GLY A 25 17.68 -1.07 1.21
C GLY A 25 17.89 -0.46 2.60
N ASN A 26 17.10 0.55 2.97
CA ASN A 26 17.19 1.24 4.26
C ASN A 26 16.05 0.87 5.22
N ASN A 27 15.08 0.07 4.79
CA ASN A 27 13.86 -0.25 5.54
C ASN A 27 13.12 1.01 6.04
N ASN A 28 12.93 1.98 5.16
CA ASN A 28 12.12 3.15 5.48
C ASN A 28 11.28 3.61 4.28
N ILE A 29 10.25 4.39 4.59
CA ILE A 29 9.53 5.22 3.63
C ILE A 29 10.05 6.65 3.80
N GLY A 30 10.40 7.30 2.71
CA GLY A 30 10.80 8.71 2.70
C GLY A 30 9.72 9.57 2.06
N ILE A 31 9.54 10.80 2.53
CA ILE A 31 8.67 11.80 1.91
C ILE A 31 9.45 13.08 1.62
N PHE A 32 9.26 13.62 0.43
CA PHE A 32 9.65 14.95 0.02
C PHE A 32 8.40 15.80 -0.12
N LEU A 33 8.24 16.84 0.71
CA LEU A 33 7.08 17.72 0.60
C LEU A 33 7.27 18.74 -0.51
N GLY A 34 6.29 18.82 -1.40
CA GLY A 34 6.20 19.76 -2.49
C GLY A 34 6.07 21.20 -2.01
N GLN A 35 6.40 22.13 -2.90
CA GLN A 35 6.33 23.56 -2.65
C GLN A 35 5.89 24.30 -3.89
N LYS A 36 5.33 25.49 -3.71
CA LYS A 36 4.75 26.35 -4.77
C LYS A 36 5.64 26.61 -5.98
N ASN A 37 6.95 26.60 -5.80
CA ASN A 37 7.95 26.83 -6.84
C ASN A 37 8.47 25.53 -7.48
N ILE A 38 7.74 24.42 -7.35
CA ILE A 38 8.11 23.10 -7.89
C ILE A 38 9.47 22.65 -7.31
N THR A 39 9.70 22.98 -6.04
CA THR A 39 10.83 22.46 -5.24
C THR A 39 10.31 21.55 -4.14
N PHE A 40 11.24 20.84 -3.50
CA PHE A 40 10.93 19.90 -2.43
C PHE A 40 11.69 20.27 -1.16
N GLN A 41 11.04 20.09 -0.01
CA GLN A 41 11.72 20.09 1.28
C GLN A 41 12.71 18.91 1.38
N ASN A 42 13.61 18.97 2.35
CA ASN A 42 14.48 17.82 2.65
C ASN A 42 13.64 16.59 3.01
N MET A 43 14.11 15.41 2.60
CA MET A 43 13.41 14.15 2.87
C MET A 43 13.25 13.93 4.37
N THR A 44 12.02 13.66 4.79
CA THR A 44 11.73 13.05 6.10
C THR A 44 11.56 11.55 5.92
N THR A 45 12.00 10.73 6.88
CA THR A 45 11.93 9.26 6.77
C THR A 45 11.23 8.63 7.96
N PHE A 46 10.48 7.56 7.69
CA PHE A 46 9.73 6.77 8.65
C PHE A 46 10.21 5.32 8.59
N SER A 47 10.64 4.78 9.73
CA SER A 47 11.10 3.39 9.80
C SER A 47 9.97 2.43 9.43
N THR A 48 10.31 1.38 8.71
CA THR A 48 9.42 0.23 8.43
C THR A 48 9.92 -1.04 9.12
N GLY A 49 10.79 -0.88 10.12
CA GLY A 49 11.42 -2.00 10.82
C GLY A 49 12.41 -2.76 9.93
N ARG A 50 12.16 -4.05 9.68
CA ARG A 50 12.98 -4.92 8.81
C ARG A 50 12.19 -5.40 7.58
N SER A 51 11.17 -4.64 7.19
CA SER A 51 10.16 -5.09 6.23
C SER A 51 10.65 -5.08 4.78
N ARG A 52 11.69 -4.30 4.45
CA ARG A 52 12.17 -4.06 3.08
C ARG A 52 11.01 -3.66 2.15
N PRO A 53 10.42 -2.47 2.33
CA PRO A 53 9.30 -2.02 1.52
C PRO A 53 9.75 -1.88 0.07
N PHE A 54 9.03 -2.47 -0.87
CA PHE A 54 9.43 -2.43 -2.28
C PHE A 54 8.34 -1.88 -3.21
N TYR A 55 7.07 -1.93 -2.82
CA TYR A 55 5.97 -1.34 -3.58
C TYR A 55 5.10 -0.52 -2.63
N LEU A 56 4.63 0.64 -3.09
CA LEU A 56 3.72 1.50 -2.35
C LEU A 56 2.48 1.80 -3.18
N ASN A 57 1.34 1.92 -2.50
CA ASN A 57 0.15 2.58 -3.05
C ASN A 57 -0.52 3.43 -1.94
N CYS A 58 -1.51 4.23 -2.27
CA CYS A 58 -2.19 5.10 -1.30
C CYS A 58 -3.71 5.13 -1.52
N GLY A 59 -4.42 5.51 -0.47
CA GLY A 59 -5.87 5.67 -0.43
C GLY A 59 -6.31 6.22 0.93
N ASP A 60 -7.55 6.66 1.06
CA ASP A 60 -8.15 7.01 2.36
C ASP A 60 -8.77 5.74 2.94
N PHE A 61 -7.99 4.95 3.69
CA PHE A 61 -8.46 3.66 4.18
C PHE A 61 -9.37 3.81 5.39
N ASN A 62 -9.21 4.86 6.18
CA ASN A 62 -9.96 5.09 7.41
C ASN A 62 -11.08 6.16 7.29
N ASN A 63 -11.33 6.69 6.09
CA ASN A 63 -12.32 7.70 5.76
C ASN A 63 -12.16 9.01 6.56
N ASP A 64 -10.92 9.41 6.84
CA ASP A 64 -10.61 10.66 7.53
C ASP A 64 -10.21 11.80 6.57
N THR A 65 -10.36 11.57 5.26
CA THR A 65 -10.04 12.47 4.14
C THR A 65 -8.55 12.75 3.92
N LYS A 66 -7.67 11.96 4.55
CA LYS A 66 -6.22 12.05 4.37
C LYS A 66 -5.71 10.81 3.67
N LEU A 67 -4.65 10.99 2.90
CA LEU A 67 -4.01 9.88 2.21
C LEU A 67 -3.22 9.03 3.20
N ASP A 68 -3.59 7.77 3.28
CA ASP A 68 -2.85 6.72 3.94
C ASP A 68 -1.95 6.00 2.94
N ILE A 69 -0.96 5.26 3.44
CA ILE A 69 -0.06 4.45 2.62
C ILE A 69 -0.25 2.97 2.93
N VAL A 70 -0.29 2.16 1.88
CA VAL A 70 -0.04 0.73 1.96
C VAL A 70 1.31 0.41 1.34
N ALA A 71 2.13 -0.38 2.06
CA ALA A 71 3.41 -0.85 1.59
C ALA A 71 3.43 -2.38 1.49
N ILE A 72 3.96 -2.89 0.38
CA ILE A 72 4.29 -4.31 0.27
C ILE A 72 5.70 -4.55 0.80
N ASN A 73 5.82 -5.53 1.69
CA ASN A 73 7.04 -5.83 2.42
C ASN A 73 7.65 -7.16 1.97
N TYR A 74 8.73 -7.06 1.21
CA TYR A 74 9.43 -8.24 0.68
C TYR A 74 10.10 -9.06 1.80
N GLY A 75 10.60 -8.39 2.83
CA GLY A 75 11.38 -9.01 3.91
C GLY A 75 10.55 -9.73 4.98
N THR A 76 9.24 -9.52 5.02
CA THR A 76 8.36 -9.98 6.13
C THR A 76 7.10 -10.70 5.68
N ASN A 77 6.96 -11.03 4.39
CA ASN A 77 5.80 -11.77 3.87
C ASN A 77 4.45 -11.08 4.19
N SER A 78 4.44 -9.75 4.19
CA SER A 78 3.34 -8.94 4.70
C SER A 78 3.09 -7.71 3.83
N ILE A 79 1.97 -7.05 4.11
CA ILE A 79 1.80 -5.62 3.83
C ILE A 79 1.81 -4.84 5.16
N SER A 80 2.03 -3.54 5.07
CA SER A 80 1.82 -2.60 6.18
C SER A 80 0.98 -1.41 5.76
N ILE A 81 0.13 -0.95 6.66
CA ILE A 81 -0.68 0.27 6.52
C ILE A 81 -0.11 1.36 7.43
N TYR A 82 -0.04 2.58 6.92
CA TYR A 82 0.39 3.78 7.63
C TYR A 82 -0.69 4.84 7.46
N PHE A 83 -1.38 5.19 8.55
CA PHE A 83 -2.41 6.23 8.48
C PHE A 83 -1.77 7.62 8.38
N GLY A 84 -2.25 8.42 7.44
CA GLY A 84 -1.78 9.78 7.20
C GLY A 84 -2.36 10.77 8.21
N PHE A 85 -1.53 11.67 8.71
CA PHE A 85 -2.01 12.76 9.56
C PHE A 85 -2.41 14.02 8.79
N GLY A 86 -2.21 14.05 7.47
CA GLY A 86 -2.58 15.17 6.59
C GLY A 86 -1.61 16.34 6.66
N ASN A 87 -0.39 16.11 7.17
CA ASN A 87 0.69 17.09 7.26
C ASN A 87 2.01 16.50 6.75
N GLY A 88 1.96 15.44 5.93
CA GLY A 88 3.13 14.72 5.48
C GLY A 88 3.75 13.76 6.51
N THR A 89 3.09 13.51 7.64
CA THR A 89 3.52 12.52 8.64
C THR A 89 2.51 11.38 8.75
N PHE A 90 3.00 10.23 9.21
CA PHE A 90 2.24 8.97 9.24
C PHE A 90 2.28 8.31 10.61
N SER A 91 1.28 7.47 10.90
CA SER A 91 1.26 6.61 12.07
C SER A 91 2.38 5.56 12.05
N ASN A 92 2.52 4.82 13.16
CA ASN A 92 3.26 3.57 13.13
C ASN A 92 2.56 2.55 12.21
N GLU A 93 3.33 1.56 11.75
CA GLU A 93 2.84 0.52 10.85
C GLU A 93 1.82 -0.42 11.51
N ILE A 94 0.77 -0.76 10.77
CA ILE A 94 -0.13 -1.87 11.06
C ILE A 94 0.18 -2.97 10.06
N ASN A 95 0.65 -4.13 10.54
CA ASN A 95 1.11 -5.22 9.67
C ASN A 95 0.04 -6.29 9.45
N TYR A 96 -0.09 -6.75 8.21
CA TYR A 96 -0.94 -7.88 7.83
C TYR A 96 -0.09 -8.98 7.20
N PHE A 97 0.00 -10.11 7.90
CA PHE A 97 0.75 -11.28 7.45
C PHE A 97 -0.03 -12.03 6.36
N LEU A 98 0.62 -12.30 5.22
CA LEU A 98 0.01 -12.96 4.06
C LEU A 98 0.32 -14.46 3.98
N GLY A 99 0.92 -15.02 5.04
CA GLY A 99 1.36 -16.41 5.08
C GLY A 99 2.86 -16.56 4.79
N TYR A 100 3.42 -17.67 5.26
CA TYR A 100 4.81 -18.02 5.00
C TYR A 100 5.03 -18.18 3.50
N ASP A 101 6.20 -17.77 3.02
CA ASP A 101 6.62 -17.87 1.62
C ASP A 101 5.78 -17.07 0.60
N SER A 102 4.87 -16.18 1.05
CA SER A 102 3.96 -15.44 0.15
C SER A 102 4.64 -14.64 -0.96
N ILE A 103 5.78 -14.00 -0.68
CA ILE A 103 6.49 -13.06 -1.59
C ILE A 103 5.47 -12.18 -2.32
N PRO A 104 4.79 -11.26 -1.60
CA PRO A 104 3.81 -10.39 -2.22
C PRO A 104 4.48 -9.50 -3.27
N SER A 105 3.84 -9.33 -4.43
CA SER A 105 4.46 -8.75 -5.64
C SER A 105 3.78 -7.47 -6.13
N SER A 106 2.46 -7.38 -6.01
CA SER A 106 1.67 -6.21 -6.41
C SER A 106 0.36 -6.16 -5.62
N LEU A 107 -0.32 -5.01 -5.63
CA LEU A 107 -1.64 -4.87 -5.04
C LEU A 107 -2.56 -3.96 -5.87
N PHE A 108 -3.85 -4.16 -5.72
CA PHE A 108 -4.91 -3.29 -6.21
C PHE A 108 -5.81 -2.86 -5.05
N ILE A 109 -6.35 -1.64 -5.15
CA ILE A 109 -7.22 -1.04 -4.14
C ILE A 109 -8.57 -0.74 -4.81
N ALA A 110 -9.66 -1.27 -4.27
CA ALA A 110 -11.03 -0.98 -4.70
C ALA A 110 -12.00 -1.48 -3.63
N ASP A 111 -13.27 -1.12 -3.72
CA ASP A 111 -14.35 -1.73 -2.92
C ASP A 111 -14.85 -2.98 -3.67
N PHE A 112 -14.42 -4.17 -3.23
CA PHE A 112 -14.74 -5.43 -3.90
C PHE A 112 -16.01 -6.10 -3.36
N ASN A 113 -16.59 -5.56 -2.29
CA ASN A 113 -17.74 -6.16 -1.62
C ASN A 113 -18.94 -5.19 -1.50
N ASN A 114 -18.82 -3.98 -2.05
CA ASN A 114 -19.80 -2.90 -2.08
C ASN A 114 -20.21 -2.42 -0.68
N ASP A 115 -19.27 -2.41 0.27
CA ASP A 115 -19.47 -1.91 1.63
C ASP A 115 -19.05 -0.44 1.81
N LYS A 116 -18.52 0.18 0.74
CA LYS A 116 -17.99 1.55 0.65
C LYS A 116 -16.68 1.78 1.40
N PHE A 117 -15.98 0.72 1.77
CA PHE A 117 -14.63 0.79 2.31
C PHE A 117 -13.64 0.24 1.27
N LEU A 118 -12.44 0.81 1.25
CA LEU A 118 -11.40 0.33 0.36
C LEU A 118 -10.90 -1.03 0.84
N ASP A 119 -10.87 -2.00 -0.06
CA ASP A 119 -10.31 -3.33 0.10
C ASP A 119 -8.97 -3.46 -0.62
N LEU A 120 -8.25 -4.55 -0.33
CA LEU A 120 -6.95 -4.84 -0.95
C LEU A 120 -6.97 -6.21 -1.62
N ALA A 121 -6.52 -6.26 -2.88
CA ALA A 121 -6.21 -7.49 -3.57
C ALA A 121 -4.70 -7.56 -3.82
N ILE A 122 -4.02 -8.59 -3.32
CA ILE A 122 -2.56 -8.72 -3.36
C ILE A 122 -2.18 -9.99 -4.09
N THR A 123 -1.26 -9.90 -5.05
CA THR A 123 -0.66 -11.07 -5.68
C THR A 123 0.51 -11.59 -4.85
N ASN A 124 0.53 -12.89 -4.60
CA ASN A 124 1.59 -13.58 -3.86
C ASN A 124 2.37 -14.48 -4.81
N TYR A 125 3.54 -14.00 -5.24
CA TYR A 125 4.39 -14.70 -6.19
C TYR A 125 4.85 -16.06 -5.66
N GLY A 126 5.24 -16.13 -4.39
CA GLY A 126 5.85 -17.33 -3.82
C GLY A 126 4.83 -18.43 -3.49
N THR A 127 3.60 -18.06 -3.09
CA THR A 127 2.54 -19.01 -2.75
C THR A 127 1.50 -19.21 -3.85
N ASN A 128 1.70 -18.64 -5.04
CA ASN A 128 0.84 -18.83 -6.23
C ASN A 128 -0.65 -18.58 -5.95
N ASN A 129 -0.95 -17.44 -5.33
CA ASN A 129 -2.32 -17.03 -5.04
C ASN A 129 -2.51 -15.52 -5.06
N ILE A 130 -3.78 -15.12 -4.98
CA ILE A 130 -4.22 -13.77 -4.66
C ILE A 130 -4.80 -13.80 -3.25
N ALA A 131 -4.41 -12.83 -2.43
CA ALA A 131 -5.01 -12.56 -1.12
C ALA A 131 -5.94 -11.36 -1.21
N ILE A 132 -7.19 -11.52 -0.77
CA ILE A 132 -8.15 -10.42 -0.61
C ILE A 132 -8.29 -10.09 0.87
N LEU A 133 -8.15 -8.81 1.22
CA LEU A 133 -8.40 -8.31 2.57
C LEU A 133 -9.47 -7.23 2.48
N TYR A 134 -10.60 -7.45 3.16
CA TYR A 134 -11.69 -6.48 3.18
C TYR A 134 -11.41 -5.39 4.20
N GLY A 135 -11.58 -4.12 3.80
CA GLY A 135 -11.52 -2.97 4.67
C GLY A 135 -12.73 -2.87 5.58
N ASN A 136 -12.73 -1.88 6.47
CA ASN A 136 -13.90 -1.53 7.25
C ASN A 136 -13.84 -0.05 7.67
N ALA A 137 -14.89 0.41 8.35
CA ALA A 137 -15.03 1.79 8.81
C ALA A 137 -13.92 2.32 9.73
N SER A 138 -13.05 1.47 10.27
CA SER A 138 -11.90 1.89 11.08
C SER A 138 -10.58 1.96 10.30
N GLY A 139 -10.61 1.65 9.00
CA GLY A 139 -9.42 1.49 8.15
C GLY A 139 -8.56 0.27 8.47
N LEU A 140 -9.12 -0.68 9.24
CA LEU A 140 -8.50 -1.96 9.49
C LEU A 140 -9.00 -3.00 8.49
N PHE A 141 -8.12 -3.92 8.14
CA PHE A 141 -8.41 -4.97 7.18
C PHE A 141 -8.72 -6.32 7.85
N SER A 142 -9.53 -7.14 7.17
CA SER A 142 -9.86 -8.50 7.59
C SER A 142 -8.63 -9.41 7.55
N THR A 143 -8.77 -10.63 8.07
CA THR A 143 -7.81 -11.69 7.74
C THR A 143 -7.84 -11.98 6.24
N PRO A 144 -6.70 -12.33 5.60
CA PRO A 144 -6.65 -12.60 4.17
C PRO A 144 -7.53 -13.79 3.75
N ILE A 145 -8.31 -13.61 2.68
CA ILE A 145 -9.00 -14.67 1.95
C ILE A 145 -8.13 -15.05 0.76
N ILE A 146 -7.82 -16.33 0.61
CA ILE A 146 -6.82 -16.80 -0.36
C ILE A 146 -7.48 -17.50 -1.55
N TYR A 147 -7.12 -17.04 -2.75
CA TYR A 147 -7.55 -17.62 -4.03
C TYR A 147 -6.34 -18.14 -4.80
N SER A 148 -6.25 -19.45 -4.98
CA SER A 148 -5.15 -20.08 -5.74
C SER A 148 -5.17 -19.64 -7.21
N THR A 149 -4.00 -19.32 -7.75
CA THR A 149 -3.80 -19.08 -9.19
C THR A 149 -3.21 -20.30 -9.91
N ASN A 150 -3.27 -21.47 -9.26
CA ASN A 150 -2.63 -22.75 -9.65
C ASN A 150 -1.11 -22.80 -9.44
N TYR A 151 -0.60 -24.02 -9.23
CA TYR A 151 0.81 -24.27 -8.98
C TYR A 151 1.72 -23.73 -10.08
N GLY A 152 2.76 -22.99 -9.70
CA GLY A 152 3.76 -22.43 -10.62
C GLY A 152 3.31 -21.20 -11.41
N SER A 153 2.14 -20.64 -11.11
CA SER A 153 1.61 -19.45 -11.80
C SER A 153 2.35 -18.16 -11.47
N GLN A 154 2.93 -18.05 -10.26
CA GLN A 154 3.81 -16.95 -9.87
C GLN A 154 3.24 -15.54 -10.21
N PRO A 155 2.04 -15.20 -9.71
CA PRO A 155 1.38 -13.97 -10.10
C PRO A 155 2.20 -12.74 -9.69
N SER A 156 2.40 -11.82 -10.62
CA SER A 156 3.29 -10.65 -10.46
C SER A 156 2.60 -9.30 -10.62
N SER A 157 1.37 -9.28 -11.14
CA SER A 157 0.59 -8.08 -11.38
C SER A 157 -0.90 -8.36 -11.20
N ILE A 158 -1.64 -7.37 -10.72
CA ILE A 158 -3.09 -7.39 -10.60
C ILE A 158 -3.68 -6.06 -11.09
N THR A 159 -4.83 -6.16 -11.73
CA THR A 159 -5.71 -5.04 -12.08
C THR A 159 -7.14 -5.54 -11.94
N ALA A 160 -8.06 -4.65 -11.57
CA ALA A 160 -9.49 -4.94 -11.57
C ALA A 160 -10.23 -3.89 -12.40
N ALA A 161 -11.36 -4.32 -12.95
CA ALA A 161 -12.29 -3.51 -13.69
C ALA A 161 -13.68 -4.15 -13.55
N ASP A 162 -14.70 -3.32 -13.42
CA ASP A 162 -16.10 -3.72 -13.56
C ASP A 162 -16.32 -4.15 -15.02
N LEU A 163 -16.78 -5.38 -15.22
CA LEU A 163 -17.01 -5.98 -16.54
C LEU A 163 -18.49 -6.27 -16.82
N ASP A 164 -19.36 -6.16 -15.82
CA ASP A 164 -20.80 -6.42 -15.93
C ASP A 164 -21.68 -5.24 -15.51
N ASP A 165 -21.07 -4.08 -15.30
CA ASP A 165 -21.70 -2.79 -14.98
C ASP A 165 -22.50 -2.82 -13.65
N ASP A 166 -22.11 -3.66 -12.70
CA ASP A 166 -22.75 -3.74 -11.38
C ASP A 166 -22.14 -2.78 -10.34
N ASN A 167 -21.12 -2.03 -10.75
CA ASN A 167 -20.32 -1.10 -9.95
C ASN A 167 -19.51 -1.79 -8.83
N ILE A 168 -19.08 -3.04 -9.07
CA ILE A 168 -18.15 -3.82 -8.25
C ILE A 168 -16.89 -4.17 -9.07
#